data_AF-A0A3D4LMI5-F1
#
_entry.id   AF-A0A3D4LMI5-F1
#
_cell.length_a   1.000
_cell.length_b   1.000
_cell.length_c   1.000
_cell.angle_alpha   90.00
_cell.angle_beta   90.00
_cell.angle_gamma   90.00
#
_symmetry.space_group_name_H-M   'P 1'
#
loop_
_entity.id
_entity.type
_entity.pdbx_description
1 polymer ?
#
loop_
_entity_poly.entity_id
_entity_poly.type
_entity_poly.pdbx_seq_one_letter_code
_entity_poly.pdbx_strand_id
1 'polypeptide(L)'
;DLLKLEVVMDSKLALYIVKRLTLAVVTIFLIITITFFVMHQVPGGPFLSEKAPSPAVTKALEEKYGLDKPKSEQYVTYLKGIMKGDFGPSIKQRGREVTTVILQGFKVSLRLGG
;
A
#
# COMPACT_ATOMS: atom_id res chain seq x y z
N ASP A 1 13.85 -9.57 45.58
CA ASP A 1 14.51 -8.48 44.83
C ASP A 1 13.53 -7.96 43.77
N LEU A 2 12.70 -6.98 44.15
CA LEU A 2 11.52 -6.54 43.40
C LEU A 2 11.88 -5.68 42.17
N LEU A 3 12.99 -4.93 42.24
CA LEU A 3 13.53 -4.12 41.13
C LEU A 3 13.91 -4.97 39.91
N LYS A 4 14.40 -6.21 40.13
CA LYS A 4 14.72 -7.14 39.04
C LYS A 4 13.48 -7.66 38.33
N LEU A 5 12.35 -7.78 39.02
CA LEU A 5 11.09 -8.23 38.42
C LEU A 5 10.48 -7.17 37.50
N GLU A 6 10.54 -5.90 37.89
CA GLU A 6 10.00 -4.77 37.13
C GLU A 6 10.78 -4.56 35.81
N VAL A 7 12.12 -4.53 35.87
CA VAL A 7 12.99 -4.38 34.68
C VAL A 7 12.84 -5.54 33.69
N VAL A 8 12.70 -6.78 34.20
CA VAL A 8 12.51 -7.97 33.35
C VAL A 8 11.13 -7.94 32.68
N MET A 9 10.10 -7.46 33.38
CA MET A 9 8.74 -7.33 32.84
C MET A 9 8.68 -6.30 31.71
N ASP A 10 9.31 -5.14 31.88
CA ASP A 10 9.41 -4.10 30.85
C ASP A 10 10.16 -4.59 29.61
N SER A 11 11.26 -5.32 29.80
CA SER A 11 12.04 -5.90 28.71
C SER A 11 11.23 -6.93 27.89
N LYS A 12 10.41 -7.74 28.57
CA LYS A 12 9.52 -8.71 27.92
C LYS A 12 8.40 -8.03 27.15
N LEU A 13 7.83 -6.95 27.69
CA LEU A 13 6.81 -6.15 27.01
C LEU A 13 7.37 -5.43 25.78
N ALA A 14 8.54 -4.79 25.89
CA ALA A 14 9.22 -4.17 24.78
C ALA A 14 9.54 -5.18 23.68
N LEU A 15 10.09 -6.35 24.04
CA LEU A 15 10.36 -7.44 23.10
C LEU A 15 9.07 -7.95 22.41
N TYR A 16 7.98 -8.08 23.17
CA TYR A 16 6.68 -8.45 22.63
C TYR A 16 6.13 -7.41 21.64
N ILE A 17 6.21 -6.12 21.97
CA ILE A 17 5.80 -5.01 21.09
C ILE A 17 6.63 -5.03 19.81
N VAL A 18 7.95 -5.12 19.91
CA VAL A 18 8.85 -5.18 18.74
C VAL A 18 8.51 -6.40 17.88
N LYS A 19 8.37 -7.59 18.48
CA LYS A 19 7.97 -8.80 17.74
C LYS A 19 6.65 -8.62 17.01
N ARG A 20 5.65 -7.99 17.66
CA ARG A 20 4.34 -7.74 17.07
C ARG A 20 4.40 -6.73 15.93
N LEU A 21 5.17 -5.65 16.09
CA LEU A 21 5.40 -4.65 15.03
C LEU A 21 6.13 -5.26 13.84
N THR A 22 7.18 -6.06 14.07
CA THR A 22 7.89 -6.76 13.00
C THR A 22 6.95 -7.70 12.25
N LEU A 23 6.13 -8.50 12.95
CA LEU A 23 5.14 -9.37 12.31
C LEU A 23 4.11 -8.59 11.51
N ALA A 24 3.63 -7.45 12.02
CA ALA A 24 2.70 -6.58 11.30
C ALA A 24 3.33 -6.02 10.01
N VAL A 25 4.56 -5.51 10.07
CA VAL A 25 5.29 -4.99 8.90
C VAL A 25 5.50 -6.09 7.86
N VAL A 26 5.93 -7.29 8.27
CA VAL A 26 6.12 -8.43 7.36
C VAL A 26 4.80 -8.85 6.72
N THR A 27 3.71 -8.89 7.49
CA THR A 27 2.38 -9.25 6.99
C THR A 27 1.91 -8.23 5.95
N ILE A 28 2.00 -6.94 6.25
CA ILE A 28 1.64 -5.85 5.33
C ILE A 28 2.50 -5.93 4.06
N PHE A 29 3.81 -6.11 4.21
CA PHE A 29 4.73 -6.24 3.09
C PHE A 29 4.36 -7.41 2.16
N LEU A 30 4.03 -8.58 2.74
CA LEU A 30 3.57 -9.73 1.96
C LEU A 30 2.26 -9.43 1.23
N ILE A 31 1.28 -8.83 1.91
CA ILE A 31 -0.01 -8.46 1.30
C ILE A 31 0.19 -7.49 0.12
N ILE A 32 0.99 -6.44 0.31
CA ILE A 32 1.32 -5.46 -0.74
C ILE A 32 1.95 -6.17 -1.94
N THR A 33 2.93 -7.04 -1.68
CA THR A 33 3.66 -7.76 -2.72
C THR A 33 2.76 -8.70 -3.50
N ILE A 34 1.99 -9.54 -2.80
CA ILE A 34 1.06 -10.48 -3.40
C ILE A 34 0.02 -9.72 -4.23
N THR A 35 -0.60 -8.69 -3.64
CA THR A 35 -1.64 -7.89 -4.32
C THR A 35 -1.09 -7.21 -5.56
N PHE A 36 0.13 -6.66 -5.50
CA PHE A 36 0.78 -6.04 -6.64
C PHE A 36 0.92 -7.02 -7.81
N PHE A 37 1.44 -8.22 -7.57
CA PHE A 37 1.60 -9.20 -8.63
C PHE A 37 0.26 -9.75 -9.13
N VAL A 38 -0.69 -10.04 -8.23
CA VAL A 38 -2.03 -10.51 -8.60
C VAL A 38 -2.72 -9.50 -9.53
N MET A 39 -2.71 -8.21 -9.17
CA MET A 39 -3.32 -7.16 -10.00
C MET A 39 -2.66 -7.02 -11.37
N HIS A 40 -1.36 -7.30 -11.48
CA HIS A 40 -0.63 -7.26 -12.74
C HIS A 40 -0.85 -8.48 -13.63
N GLN A 41 -1.32 -9.60 -13.08
CA GLN A 41 -1.66 -10.80 -13.84
C GLN A 41 -3.10 -10.76 -14.37
N VAL A 42 -3.94 -9.82 -13.91
CA VAL A 42 -5.30 -9.68 -14.41
C VAL A 42 -5.26 -9.18 -15.87
N PRO A 43 -5.83 -9.94 -16.82
CA PRO A 43 -5.85 -9.54 -18.22
C PRO A 43 -6.71 -8.29 -18.42
N GLY A 44 -6.24 -7.40 -19.30
CA GLY A 44 -6.95 -6.18 -19.71
C GLY A 44 -6.46 -4.88 -19.07
N GLY A 45 -5.69 -4.94 -17.99
CA GLY A 45 -5.07 -3.76 -17.42
C GLY A 45 -6.06 -2.73 -16.83
N PRO A 46 -5.56 -1.63 -16.24
CA PRO A 46 -6.39 -0.74 -15.42
C PRO A 46 -7.32 0.18 -16.22
N PHE A 47 -7.11 0.27 -17.55
CA PHE A 47 -7.88 1.14 -18.44
C PHE A 47 -8.90 0.40 -19.32
N LEU A 48 -9.02 -0.93 -19.19
CA LEU A 48 -10.11 -1.65 -19.86
C LEU A 48 -11.45 -1.15 -19.30
N SER A 49 -12.28 -0.61 -20.17
CA SER A 49 -13.67 -0.28 -19.86
C SER A 49 -14.50 -0.40 -21.13
N GLU A 50 -15.82 -0.44 -20.96
CA GLU A 50 -16.79 -0.46 -22.07
C GLU A 50 -16.63 0.73 -23.02
N LYS A 51 -16.06 1.85 -22.53
CA LYS A 51 -15.60 3.01 -23.32
C LYS A 51 -14.09 3.16 -23.19
N ALA A 52 -13.35 2.13 -23.60
CA ALA A 52 -11.89 2.15 -23.60
C ALA A 52 -11.38 3.40 -24.34
N PRO A 53 -10.41 4.14 -23.76
CA PRO A 53 -9.78 5.24 -24.45
C PRO A 53 -9.16 4.78 -25.78
N SER A 54 -9.00 5.69 -26.73
CA SER A 54 -8.27 5.36 -27.95
C SER A 54 -6.85 4.86 -27.59
N PRO A 55 -6.22 4.02 -28.44
CA PRO A 55 -4.88 3.48 -28.14
C PRO A 55 -3.84 4.57 -27.81
N ALA A 56 -3.93 5.73 -28.47
CA ALA A 56 -3.07 6.88 -28.20
C ALA A 56 -3.28 7.47 -26.79
N VAL A 57 -4.53 7.54 -26.32
CA VAL A 57 -4.84 8.02 -24.97
C VAL A 57 -4.41 6.98 -23.93
N THR A 58 -4.61 5.69 -24.19
CA THR A 58 -4.15 4.61 -23.30
C THR A 58 -2.63 4.67 -23.10
N LYS A 59 -1.86 4.81 -24.19
CA LYS A 59 -0.40 4.94 -24.10
C LYS A 59 0.03 6.17 -23.29
N ALA A 60 -0.59 7.32 -23.52
CA ALA A 60 -0.29 8.54 -22.75
C ALA A 60 -0.64 8.38 -21.25
N LEU A 61 -1.69 7.64 -20.93
CA LEU A 61 -2.02 7.31 -19.54
C LEU A 61 -1.00 6.33 -18.95
N GLU A 62 -0.60 5.30 -19.68
CA GLU A 62 0.42 4.36 -19.23
C GLU A 62 1.73 5.07 -18.90
N GLU A 63 2.21 5.93 -19.78
CA GLU A 63 3.39 6.78 -19.54
C GLU A 63 3.21 7.69 -18.32
N LYS A 64 2.04 8.36 -18.20
CA LYS A 64 1.73 9.24 -17.07
C LYS A 64 1.77 8.52 -15.71
N TYR A 65 1.30 7.28 -15.66
CA TYR A 65 1.26 6.47 -14.44
C TYR A 65 2.49 5.55 -14.29
N GLY A 66 3.45 5.61 -15.22
CA GLY A 66 4.63 4.74 -15.24
C GLY A 66 4.30 3.26 -15.47
N LEU A 67 3.14 2.94 -16.05
CA LEU A 67 2.70 1.58 -16.35
C LEU A 67 3.39 0.98 -17.57
N ASP A 68 4.05 1.81 -18.36
CA ASP A 68 4.92 1.47 -19.50
C ASP A 68 6.28 0.88 -19.06
N LYS A 69 6.69 1.11 -17.82
CA LYS A 69 7.99 0.69 -17.27
C LYS A 69 8.06 -0.81 -16.97
N PRO A 70 9.27 -1.40 -16.82
CA PRO A 70 9.41 -2.77 -16.33
C PRO A 70 8.74 -2.97 -14.96
N LYS A 71 8.14 -4.15 -14.72
CA LYS A 71 7.40 -4.43 -13.48
C LYS A 71 8.24 -4.31 -12.20
N SER A 72 9.53 -4.60 -12.28
CA SER A 72 10.47 -4.37 -11.18
C SER A 72 10.58 -2.88 -10.82
N GLU A 73 10.67 -2.00 -11.83
CA GLU A 73 10.73 -0.55 -11.61
C GLU A 73 9.40 -0.01 -11.07
N GLN A 74 8.26 -0.49 -11.60
CA GLN A 74 6.94 -0.14 -11.08
C GLN A 74 6.81 -0.52 -9.60
N TYR A 75 7.24 -1.72 -9.22
CA TYR A 75 7.18 -2.21 -7.85
C TYR A 75 8.10 -1.42 -6.91
N VAL A 76 9.34 -1.16 -7.31
CA VAL A 76 10.29 -0.37 -6.49
C VAL A 76 9.80 1.06 -6.31
N THR A 77 9.26 1.68 -7.36
CA THR A 77 8.68 3.02 -7.29
C THR A 77 7.50 3.05 -6.33
N TYR A 78 6.60 2.06 -6.44
CA TYR A 78 5.44 1.92 -5.57
C TYR A 78 5.85 1.74 -4.09
N LEU A 79 6.79 0.83 -3.80
CA LEU A 79 7.29 0.62 -2.44
C LEU A 79 7.93 1.88 -1.86
N LYS A 80 8.74 2.61 -2.65
CA LYS A 80 9.35 3.88 -2.20
C LYS A 80 8.30 4.92 -1.83
N GLY A 81 7.20 4.99 -2.56
CA GLY A 81 6.05 5.83 -2.23
C GLY A 81 5.44 5.43 -0.89
N ILE A 82 5.10 4.15 -0.72
CA ILE A 82 4.47 3.63 0.50
C ILE A 82 5.31 3.92 1.74
N MET A 83 6.64 3.78 1.66
CA MET A 83 7.55 4.08 2.77
C MET A 83 7.53 5.56 3.18
N LYS A 84 7.07 6.46 2.31
CA LYS A 84 6.85 7.89 2.58
C LYS A 84 5.38 8.21 2.92
N GLY A 85 4.50 7.21 2.98
CA GLY A 85 3.05 7.40 3.16
C GLY A 85 2.33 7.86 1.88
N ASP A 86 2.98 7.77 0.73
CA ASP A 86 2.42 8.13 -0.57
C ASP A 86 2.02 6.87 -1.34
N PHE A 87 0.71 6.64 -1.47
CA PHE A 87 0.16 5.49 -2.21
C PHE A 87 -0.06 5.81 -3.70
N GLY A 88 0.29 7.02 -4.13
CA GLY A 88 0.16 7.50 -5.49
C GLY A 88 -1.28 7.90 -5.89
N PRO A 89 -1.43 8.36 -7.14
CA PRO A 89 -2.71 8.81 -7.66
C PRO A 89 -3.67 7.65 -7.91
N SER A 90 -4.96 7.88 -7.73
CA SER A 90 -6.00 6.93 -8.08
C SER A 90 -6.15 6.81 -9.59
N ILE A 91 -6.02 5.59 -10.10
CA ILE A 91 -6.26 5.28 -11.52
C ILE A 91 -7.77 5.26 -11.83
N LYS A 92 -8.61 4.98 -10.81
CA LYS A 92 -10.08 4.95 -10.93
C LYS A 92 -10.72 6.34 -10.75
N GLN A 93 -10.19 7.16 -9.84
CA GLN A 93 -10.72 8.50 -9.54
C GLN A 93 -9.74 9.57 -9.99
N ARG A 94 -10.01 10.20 -11.14
CA ARG A 94 -9.13 11.23 -11.70
C ARG A 94 -8.93 12.39 -10.71
N GLY A 95 -7.68 12.82 -10.54
CA GLY A 95 -7.31 13.97 -9.71
C GLY A 95 -7.33 13.71 -8.21
N ARG A 96 -7.40 12.44 -7.78
CA ARG A 96 -7.46 12.07 -6.37
C ARG A 96 -6.32 11.14 -5.97
N GLU A 97 -5.71 11.42 -4.82
CA GLU A 97 -4.66 10.57 -4.24
C GLU A 97 -5.25 9.40 -3.45
N VAL A 98 -4.65 8.21 -3.57
CA VAL A 98 -5.07 7.02 -2.82
C VAL A 98 -4.95 7.25 -1.31
N THR A 99 -3.92 7.96 -0.86
CA THR A 99 -3.76 8.34 0.55
C THR A 99 -4.98 9.07 1.11
N THR A 100 -5.60 9.96 0.32
CA THR A 100 -6.81 10.68 0.77
C THR A 100 -8.01 9.75 0.95
N VAL A 101 -8.14 8.75 0.08
CA VAL A 101 -9.20 7.75 0.15
C VAL A 101 -9.02 6.88 1.40
N ILE A 102 -7.79 6.44 1.67
CA ILE A 102 -7.45 5.65 2.85
C ILE A 102 -7.73 6.43 4.13
N LEU A 103 -7.27 7.68 4.24
CA LEU A 103 -7.46 8.50 5.44
C LEU A 103 -8.94 8.79 5.73
N GLN A 104 -9.74 9.02 4.69
CA GLN A 104 -11.19 9.18 4.84
C GLN A 104 -11.86 7.91 5.33
N GLY A 105 -11.53 6.76 4.74
CA GLY A 105 -12.03 5.46 5.20
C GLY A 105 -11.63 5.17 6.65
N PHE A 106 -10.37 5.41 7.00
CA PHE A 106 -9.85 5.24 8.36
C PHE A 106 -10.62 6.06 9.38
N LYS A 107 -10.94 7.34 9.08
CA LYS A 107 -11.75 8.17 9.98
C LYS A 107 -13.14 7.57 10.24
N VAL A 108 -13.76 6.98 9.21
CA VAL A 108 -15.06 6.31 9.36
C VAL A 108 -14.92 5.05 10.20
N SER A 109 -13.91 4.21 9.93
CA SER A 109 -13.62 3.00 10.72
C SER A 109 -13.36 3.31 12.18
N LEU A 110 -12.59 4.37 12.49
CA LEU A 110 -12.36 4.83 13.87
C LEU A 110 -13.65 5.26 14.56
N ARG A 111 -14.56 5.93 13.84
CA ARG A 111 -15.83 6.39 14.41
C ARG A 111 -16.79 5.23 14.71
N LEU A 112 -16.74 4.17 13.91
CA LEU A 112 -17.67 3.03 14.02
C LEU A 112 -17.14 1.89 14.90
N GLY A 113 -15.82 1.67 14.92
CA GLY A 113 -15.19 0.57 15.64
C GLY A 113 -14.35 0.97 16.86
N GLY A 114 -14.32 2.26 17.20
CA GLY A 114 -13.71 2.80 18.42
C GLY A 114 -14.68 2.80 19.60
#